data_AF-A0A8J4BLP1-F1
#
_entry.id   AF-A0A8J4BLP1-F1
#
_cell.length_a   1.000
_cell.length_b   1.000
_cell.length_c   1.000
_cell.angle_alpha   90.00
_cell.angle_beta   90.00
_cell.angle_gamma   90.00
#
_symmetry.space_group_name_H-M   'P 1'
#
loop_
_entity.id
_entity.type
_entity.pdbx_description
1 polymer ?
#
loop_
_entity_poly.entity_id
_entity_poly.type
_entity_poly.pdbx_seq_one_letter_code
_entity_poly.pdbx_strand_id
1 'polypeptide(L)'
;MVTRPEPPSVFHDRPVAYAKIRVVVLMYVAKVQGLSVKEAQARFGLHSLRSGGVSAVAAGGVNERLFQAHGGWRSREAMLPYLKTGMEERKGVTATLKY
;
A
#
# COMPACT_ATOMS: atom_id res chain seq x y z
N MET A 1 15.63 -0.14 -27.29
CA MET A 1 14.25 -0.57 -26.95
C MET A 1 14.36 -1.77 -26.03
N VAL A 2 14.17 -1.61 -24.73
CA VAL A 2 14.25 -2.71 -23.75
C VAL A 2 12.87 -3.38 -23.70
N THR A 3 12.76 -4.60 -24.20
CA THR A 3 11.53 -5.40 -24.10
C THR A 3 11.23 -5.66 -22.64
N ARG A 4 10.18 -5.02 -22.11
CA ARG A 4 9.66 -5.31 -20.77
C ARG A 4 9.24 -6.78 -20.77
N PRO A 5 9.75 -7.63 -19.86
CA PRO A 5 9.29 -9.01 -19.79
C PRO A 5 7.79 -8.98 -19.45
N GLU A 6 6.99 -9.64 -20.29
CA GLU A 6 5.57 -9.77 -20.04
C GLU A 6 5.37 -10.49 -18.70
N PRO A 7 4.53 -9.95 -17.81
CA PRO A 7 4.24 -10.64 -16.57
C PRO A 7 3.64 -12.01 -16.91
N PRO A 8 4.04 -13.08 -16.19
CA PRO A 8 3.49 -14.42 -16.45
C PRO A 8 1.96 -14.33 -16.41
N SER A 9 1.28 -14.95 -17.39
CA SER A 9 -0.18 -15.02 -17.44
C SER A 9 -0.71 -15.63 -16.13
N VAL A 10 -1.20 -14.77 -15.22
CA VAL A 10 -1.73 -15.19 -13.91
C VAL A 10 -3.25 -15.43 -13.99
N PHE A 11 -3.88 -15.10 -15.12
CA PHE A 11 -5.33 -15.11 -15.30
C PHE A 11 -5.73 -16.32 -16.15
N HIS A 12 -5.93 -17.46 -15.48
CA HIS A 12 -6.77 -18.52 -16.03
C HIS A 12 -8.25 -18.14 -15.81
N ASP A 13 -9.20 -18.77 -16.51
CA ASP A 13 -10.67 -18.64 -16.29
C ASP A 13 -11.14 -19.03 -14.86
N ARG A 14 -10.22 -19.20 -13.91
CA ARG A 14 -10.48 -19.52 -12.52
C ARG A 14 -9.83 -18.49 -11.60
N PRO A 15 -10.52 -18.07 -10.52
CA PRO A 15 -9.95 -17.19 -9.51
C PRO A 15 -8.66 -17.76 -8.93
N VAL A 16 -7.66 -16.90 -8.77
CA VAL A 16 -6.37 -17.28 -8.19
C VAL A 16 -6.47 -17.29 -6.67
N ALA A 17 -5.94 -18.32 -6.03
CA ALA A 17 -5.87 -18.39 -4.58
C ALA A 17 -5.10 -17.19 -3.98
N TYR A 18 -5.66 -16.60 -2.94
CA TYR A 18 -5.06 -15.46 -2.22
C TYR A 18 -3.62 -15.74 -1.77
N ALA A 19 -3.34 -16.95 -1.28
CA ALA A 19 -2.00 -17.35 -0.86
C ALA A 19 -0.99 -17.26 -2.02
N LYS A 20 -1.39 -17.65 -3.22
CA LYS A 20 -0.54 -17.59 -4.42
C LYS A 20 -0.24 -16.15 -4.80
N ILE A 21 -1.25 -15.28 -4.85
CA ILE A 21 -1.06 -13.84 -5.12
C ILE A 21 -0.17 -13.21 -4.06
N ARG A 22 -0.42 -13.49 -2.78
CA ARG A 22 0.39 -12.98 -1.66
C ARG A 22 1.86 -13.33 -1.83
N VAL A 23 2.19 -14.58 -2.17
CA VAL A 23 3.58 -15.01 -2.37
C VAL A 23 4.22 -14.26 -3.53
N VAL A 24 3.55 -14.21 -4.69
CA VAL A 24 4.07 -13.53 -5.88
C VAL A 24 4.35 -12.06 -5.58
N VAL A 25 3.39 -11.35 -4.98
CA VAL A 25 3.53 -9.94 -4.65
C VAL A 25 4.67 -9.72 -3.65
N LEU A 26 4.80 -10.55 -2.62
CA LEU A 26 5.89 -10.42 -1.65
C LEU A 26 7.27 -10.72 -2.24
N MET A 27 7.36 -11.60 -3.25
CA MET A 27 8.61 -11.79 -3.99
C MET A 27 9.01 -10.52 -4.76
N TYR A 28 8.04 -9.83 -5.38
CA TYR A 28 8.29 -8.54 -6.01
C TYR A 28 8.69 -7.47 -5.01
N VAL A 29 8.01 -7.38 -3.87
CA VAL A 29 8.37 -6.45 -2.79
C VAL A 29 9.78 -6.74 -2.29
N ALA A 30 10.13 -8.02 -2.06
CA ALA A 30 11.46 -8.43 -1.63
C ALA A 30 12.53 -7.96 -2.63
N LYS A 31 12.30 -8.20 -3.93
CA LYS A 31 13.20 -7.78 -5.01
C LYS A 31 13.38 -6.26 -5.05
N VAL A 32 12.31 -5.49 -4.98
CA VAL A 32 12.36 -4.01 -5.06
C VAL A 32 13.03 -3.41 -3.82
N GLN A 33 12.82 -4.01 -2.66
CA GLN A 33 13.37 -3.52 -1.38
C GLN A 33 14.76 -4.07 -1.06
N GLY A 34 15.34 -4.95 -1.91
CA GLY A 34 16.61 -5.59 -1.63
C GLY A 34 16.58 -6.54 -0.41
N LEU A 35 15.43 -7.13 -0.11
CA LEU A 35 15.23 -8.03 1.03
C LEU A 35 15.17 -9.49 0.59
N SER A 36 15.44 -10.40 1.52
CA SER A 36 15.05 -11.80 1.32
C SER A 36 13.52 -11.94 1.34
N VAL A 37 13.00 -12.97 0.69
CA VAL A 37 11.55 -13.27 0.70
C VAL A 37 11.04 -13.49 2.12
N LYS A 38 11.84 -14.10 3.00
CA LYS A 38 11.48 -14.34 4.41
C LYS A 38 11.34 -13.03 5.19
N GLU A 39 12.26 -12.09 5.01
CA GLU A 39 12.19 -10.77 5.63
C GLU A 39 10.99 -9.96 5.10
N ALA A 40 10.75 -10.01 3.79
CA ALA A 40 9.60 -9.36 3.20
C ALA A 40 8.27 -9.94 3.73
N GLN A 41 8.19 -11.25 3.93
CA GLN A 41 7.02 -11.90 4.52
C GLN A 41 6.81 -11.56 6.00
N ALA A 42 7.87 -11.33 6.76
CA ALA A 42 7.80 -10.95 8.16
C ALA A 42 7.36 -9.48 8.34
N ARG A 43 7.73 -8.61 7.39
CA ARG A 43 7.50 -7.15 7.49
C ARG A 43 6.26 -6.68 6.72
N PHE A 44 5.87 -7.39 5.66
CA PHE A 44 4.85 -6.92 4.72
C PHE A 44 3.79 -7.97 4.43
N GLY A 45 2.60 -7.48 4.10
CA GLY A 45 1.50 -8.24 3.51
C GLY A 45 0.78 -7.43 2.45
N LEU A 46 -0.20 -8.05 1.78
CA LEU A 46 -1.03 -7.34 0.79
C LEU A 46 -1.78 -6.15 1.41
N HIS A 47 -2.15 -6.25 2.68
CA HIS A 47 -2.74 -5.15 3.42
C HIS A 47 -1.77 -3.98 3.62
N SER A 48 -0.47 -4.26 3.79
CA SER A 48 0.56 -3.21 3.89
C SER A 48 0.62 -2.36 2.62
N LEU A 49 0.41 -2.98 1.44
CA LEU A 49 0.32 -2.25 0.18
C LEU A 49 -0.92 -1.37 0.12
N ARG A 50 -2.07 -1.85 0.62
CA ARG A 50 -3.30 -1.05 0.72
C ARG A 50 -3.09 0.15 1.64
N SER A 51 -2.57 -0.03 2.85
CA SER A 51 -2.30 1.08 3.78
C SER A 51 -1.25 2.06 3.23
N GLY A 52 -0.20 1.54 2.60
CA GLY A 52 0.83 2.37 1.95
C GLY A 52 0.26 3.22 0.80
N GLY A 53 -0.62 2.64 -0.02
CA GLY A 53 -1.31 3.34 -1.10
C GLY A 53 -2.19 4.49 -0.61
N VAL A 54 -2.99 4.26 0.44
CA VAL A 54 -3.82 5.31 1.05
C VAL A 54 -2.96 6.45 1.55
N SER A 55 -1.89 6.13 2.28
CA SER A 55 -0.98 7.12 2.84
C SER A 55 -0.30 7.94 1.73
N ALA A 56 0.13 7.30 0.65
CA ALA A 56 0.74 7.98 -0.49
C ALA A 56 -0.24 8.91 -1.23
N VAL A 57 -1.49 8.46 -1.41
CA VAL A 57 -2.55 9.25 -2.06
C VAL A 57 -2.94 10.46 -1.19
N ALA A 58 -3.02 10.29 0.12
CA ALA A 58 -3.26 11.39 1.05
C ALA A 58 -2.10 12.39 1.08
N ALA A 59 -0.85 11.92 1.09
CA ALA A 59 0.33 12.78 1.00
C ALA A 59 0.39 13.55 -0.33
N GLY A 60 -0.16 12.98 -1.41
CA GLY A 60 -0.33 13.64 -2.71
C GLY A 60 -1.46 14.68 -2.74
N GLY A 61 -2.15 14.93 -1.62
CA GLY A 61 -3.22 15.93 -1.52
C GLY A 61 -4.53 15.51 -2.19
N VAL A 62 -4.69 14.23 -2.54
CA VAL A 62 -5.94 13.75 -3.13
C VAL A 62 -7.06 13.83 -2.10
N ASN A 63 -8.24 14.26 -2.55
CA ASN A 63 -9.38 14.44 -1.68
C ASN A 63 -9.77 13.12 -0.96
N GLU A 64 -10.02 13.22 0.35
CA GLU A 64 -10.39 12.10 1.23
C GLU A 64 -11.53 11.25 0.67
N ARG A 65 -12.58 11.88 0.13
CA ARG A 65 -13.74 11.18 -0.42
C ARG A 65 -13.39 10.31 -1.62
N LEU A 66 -12.43 10.73 -2.43
CA LEU A 66 -12.04 10.02 -3.66
C LEU A 66 -11.33 8.71 -3.31
N PHE A 67 -10.35 8.75 -2.41
CA PHE A 67 -9.67 7.52 -2.01
C PHE A 67 -10.52 6.68 -1.05
N GLN A 68 -11.42 7.29 -0.27
CA GLN A 68 -12.43 6.56 0.50
C GLN A 68 -13.29 5.67 -0.41
N ALA A 69 -13.83 6.26 -1.49
CA ALA A 69 -14.63 5.56 -2.48
C ALA A 69 -13.81 4.52 -3.25
N HIS A 70 -12.60 4.88 -3.68
CA HIS A 70 -11.70 3.98 -4.41
C HIS A 70 -11.33 2.75 -3.59
N GLY A 71 -11.04 2.92 -2.30
CA GLY A 71 -10.74 1.81 -1.40
C GLY A 71 -11.97 1.08 -0.86
N GLY A 72 -13.19 1.45 -1.26
CA GLY A 72 -14.42 0.77 -0.87
C GLY A 72 -14.74 0.87 0.62
N TRP A 73 -14.36 1.96 1.29
CA TRP A 73 -14.67 2.16 2.70
C TRP A 73 -16.04 2.80 2.89
N ARG A 74 -16.88 2.15 3.70
CA ARG A 74 -18.21 2.66 4.04
C ARG A 74 -18.19 3.94 4.87
N SER A 75 -17.15 4.16 5.67
CA SER A 75 -17.00 5.34 6.51
C SER A 75 -15.55 5.79 6.61
N ARG A 76 -15.35 7.04 7.02
CA ARG A 76 -14.03 7.63 7.26
C ARG A 76 -13.27 6.86 8.32
N GLU A 77 -13.94 6.45 9.38
CA GLU A 77 -13.38 5.72 10.52
C GLU A 77 -12.83 4.35 10.11
N ALA A 78 -13.45 3.69 9.13
CA ALA A 78 -12.96 2.43 8.58
C ALA A 78 -11.66 2.59 7.75
N MET A 79 -11.42 3.79 7.23
CA MET A 79 -10.28 4.13 6.40
C MET A 79 -9.11 4.69 7.22
N LEU A 80 -9.37 5.50 8.25
CA LEU A 80 -8.35 6.14 9.08
C LEU A 80 -7.23 5.20 9.58
N PRO A 81 -7.48 3.95 9.99
CA PRO A 81 -6.41 3.03 10.40
C PRO A 81 -5.38 2.72 9.30
N TYR A 82 -5.73 2.94 8.04
CA TYR A 82 -4.84 2.72 6.90
C TYR A 82 -3.97 3.95 6.59
N LEU A 83 -4.32 5.12 7.10
CA LEU A 83 -3.54 6.35 7.01
C LEU A 83 -2.42 6.31 8.05
N LYS A 84 -1.19 6.06 7.59
CA LYS A 84 -0.01 6.17 8.43
C LYS A 84 0.44 7.62 8.44
N THR A 85 0.19 8.33 9.53
CA THR A 85 0.75 9.66 9.76
C THR A 85 2.15 9.55 10.35
N GLY A 86 3.11 10.25 9.73
CA GLY A 86 4.49 10.32 10.20
C GLY A 86 4.61 11.17 11.47
N MET A 87 5.60 10.86 12.30
CA MET A 87 5.91 11.65 13.50
C MET A 87 6.24 13.12 13.14
N GLU A 88 6.92 13.33 12.00
CA GLU A 88 7.27 14.67 11.51
C GLU A 88 6.07 15.49 11.06
N GLU A 89 5.06 14.87 10.44
CA GLU A 89 3.80 15.57 10.08
C GLU A 89 3.08 16.07 11.34
N ARG A 90 3.08 15.26 12.41
CA ARG A 90 2.48 15.65 13.70
C ARG A 90 3.28 16.77 14.36
N LYS A 91 4.62 16.75 14.28
CA LYS A 91 5.48 17.83 14.78
C LYS A 91 5.23 19.14 14.02
N GLY A 92 5.00 19.07 12.71
CA GLY A 92 4.65 20.24 11.91
C GLY A 92 3.39 20.95 12.41
N VAL A 93 2.36 20.18 12.80
CA VAL A 93 1.15 20.74 13.42
C VAL A 93 1.48 21.48 14.71
N THR A 94 2.27 20.87 15.60
CA THR A 94 2.70 21.53 16.85
C THR A 94 3.52 22.80 16.58
N ALA A 95 4.42 22.78 15.59
CA ALA A 95 5.23 23.94 15.21
C ALA A 95 4.42 25.11 14.65
N THR A 96 3.24 24.84 14.07
CA THR A 96 2.31 25.89 13.63
C THR A 96 1.49 26.52 14.75
N LEU A 97 1.45 25.90 15.94
CA LEU A 97 0.81 26.49 17.11
C LEU A 97 1.71 27.58 17.68
N LYS A 98 1.36 28.84 17.40
CA LYS A 98 1.97 30.00 18.06
C LYS A 98 1.40 30.08 19.48
N TYR A 99 2.21 29.71 20.47
CA TYR A 99 2.04 30.14 21.86
C TYR A 99 2.90 31.38 22.10
#